data_AF-A0A285LKJ2-F1
#
_entry.id   AF-A0A285LKJ2-F1
#
_cell.length_a   1.000
_cell.length_b   1.000
_cell.length_c   1.000
_cell.angle_alpha   90.00
_cell.angle_beta   90.00
_cell.angle_gamma   90.00
#
_symmetry.space_group_name_H-M   'P 1'
#
loop_
_entity.id
_entity.type
_entity.pdbx_description
1 polymer ?
#
loop_
_entity_poly.entity_id
_entity_poly.type
_entity_poly.pdbx_seq_one_letter_code
_entity_poly.pdbx_strand_id
1 'polypeptide(L)'
;MRAAAVLFGVATAAAVLSGCGSNDPAPKDAGATTSAEPASDLGKTYTISKAEGGTSIGSVRFVETVEIPSECLQDPAPAGTQSIAVRVEVVNDSALEISRPGSDLLQVNDSGGFSQTVEEPLIDMDCRSRFPELAVAPTPGKAAGWVFIQSPVTNPSALVYTPLVWAEDASIDNLDVVRTKPTNVVVRLLPIAPAAQTTATPTTSEDPAPTTEVEPPPPTRAPVTTRTAAPAAPIAGAPCSPVNKWAKDSAGQQLLCAYAGGPTLKWVESLPLIGNRAVGSPCEGYDYVAQSPSGQPLLCLDDTWQPGP
;
A
#
# COMPACT_ATOMS: atom_id res chain seq x y z
N MET A 1 26.27 -25.60 38.53
CA MET A 1 25.30 -26.73 38.46
C MET A 1 24.06 -26.36 39.26
N ARG A 2 23.01 -25.89 38.60
CA ARG A 2 21.68 -25.70 39.20
C ARG A 2 20.67 -26.28 38.22
N ALA A 3 20.06 -27.39 38.62
CA ALA A 3 19.01 -28.07 37.88
C ALA A 3 17.68 -27.35 38.17
N ALA A 4 16.96 -26.97 37.12
CA ALA A 4 15.57 -26.54 37.21
C ALA A 4 14.70 -27.64 36.59
N ALA A 5 13.85 -28.24 37.41
CA ALA A 5 12.91 -29.28 37.01
C ALA A 5 11.72 -28.64 36.27
N VAL A 6 11.39 -29.16 35.09
CA VAL A 6 10.21 -28.80 34.32
C VAL A 6 9.11 -29.82 34.61
N LEU A 7 8.01 -29.36 35.21
CA LEU A 7 6.79 -30.13 35.42
C LEU A 7 5.87 -29.95 34.20
N PHE A 8 5.61 -31.04 33.47
CA PHE A 8 4.58 -31.09 32.44
C PHE A 8 3.23 -31.45 33.08
N GLY A 9 2.30 -30.50 33.07
CA GLY A 9 0.89 -30.73 33.40
C GLY A 9 0.11 -31.12 32.15
N VAL A 10 -0.39 -32.35 32.11
CA VAL A 10 -1.32 -32.84 31.08
C VAL A 10 -2.74 -32.47 31.50
N ALA A 11 -3.42 -31.63 30.72
CA ALA A 11 -4.84 -31.32 30.90
C ALA A 11 -5.68 -32.19 29.95
N THR A 12 -6.47 -33.10 30.52
CA THR A 12 -7.45 -33.93 29.81
C THR A 12 -8.79 -33.21 29.79
N ALA A 13 -9.29 -32.80 28.63
CA ALA A 13 -10.64 -32.25 28.49
C ALA A 13 -11.61 -33.37 28.08
N ALA A 14 -12.55 -33.69 28.96
CA ALA A 14 -13.66 -34.60 28.71
C ALA A 14 -14.78 -33.87 27.96
N ALA A 15 -15.18 -34.41 26.80
CA ALA A 15 -16.36 -33.96 26.07
C ALA A 15 -17.62 -34.63 26.65
N VAL A 16 -18.56 -33.82 27.14
CA VAL A 16 -19.90 -34.27 27.53
C VAL A 16 -20.88 -33.93 26.41
N LEU A 17 -21.35 -34.96 25.70
CA LEU A 17 -22.47 -34.92 24.77
C LEU A 17 -23.75 -35.23 25.56
N SER A 18 -24.69 -34.29 25.63
CA SER A 18 -26.11 -34.57 25.91
C SER A 18 -26.98 -33.35 25.63
N GLY A 19 -28.11 -33.53 24.96
CA GLY A 19 -29.15 -32.50 24.87
C GLY A 19 -30.09 -32.61 23.66
N CYS A 20 -31.01 -33.58 23.69
CA CYS A 20 -32.15 -33.67 22.78
C CYS A 20 -33.22 -32.61 23.09
N GLY A 21 -33.81 -32.02 22.05
CA GLY A 21 -35.26 -31.81 21.91
C GLY A 21 -35.89 -30.60 22.60
N SER A 22 -36.39 -29.65 21.79
CA SER A 22 -37.62 -28.89 22.07
C SER A 22 -38.23 -28.42 20.74
N ASN A 23 -39.49 -28.78 20.50
CA ASN A 23 -40.32 -28.28 19.42
C ASN A 23 -40.96 -26.97 19.88
N ASP A 24 -40.43 -25.82 19.44
CA ASP A 24 -41.08 -24.53 19.67
C ASP A 24 -41.95 -24.11 18.46
N PRO A 25 -43.14 -23.53 18.70
CA PRO A 25 -44.03 -23.07 17.65
C PRO A 25 -43.45 -21.85 16.92
N ALA A 26 -43.56 -21.88 15.59
CA ALA A 26 -43.04 -20.85 14.69
C ALA A 26 -43.51 -19.43 15.05
N PRO A 27 -42.59 -18.45 15.20
CA PRO A 27 -42.98 -17.06 15.34
C PRO A 27 -43.49 -16.52 14.00
N LYS A 28 -44.80 -16.29 13.93
CA LYS A 28 -45.40 -15.34 13.01
C LYS A 28 -45.02 -13.95 13.50
N ASP A 29 -44.06 -13.32 12.84
CA ASP A 29 -44.01 -11.89 12.51
C ASP A 29 -42.66 -11.60 11.86
N ALA A 30 -42.61 -11.74 10.53
CA ALA A 30 -41.50 -11.28 9.72
C ALA A 30 -41.55 -9.75 9.67
N GLY A 31 -41.04 -9.11 10.71
CA GLY A 31 -40.73 -7.68 10.70
C GLY A 31 -39.77 -7.41 9.55
N ALA A 32 -40.13 -6.46 8.67
CA ALA A 32 -39.28 -6.02 7.59
C ALA A 32 -37.97 -5.49 8.17
N THR A 33 -36.90 -6.27 8.05
CA THR A 33 -35.54 -5.83 8.38
C THR A 33 -35.17 -4.77 7.35
N THR A 34 -35.33 -3.49 7.70
CA THR A 34 -34.70 -2.40 6.96
C THR A 34 -33.19 -2.60 7.06
N SER A 35 -32.59 -3.16 6.02
CA SER A 35 -31.13 -3.15 5.84
C SER A 35 -30.68 -1.70 5.91
N ALA A 36 -30.00 -1.34 7.01
CA ALA A 36 -29.35 -0.05 7.12
C ALA A 36 -28.30 0.04 6.00
N GLU A 37 -28.36 1.12 5.23
CA GLU A 37 -27.37 1.41 4.20
C GLU A 37 -25.98 1.46 4.86
N PRO A 38 -24.94 0.82 4.28
CA PRO A 38 -23.62 0.85 4.86
C PRO A 38 -23.13 2.30 4.96
N ALA A 39 -22.80 2.76 6.16
CA ALA A 39 -22.28 4.11 6.36
C ALA A 39 -20.76 4.12 6.12
N SER A 40 -20.28 5.07 5.31
CA SER A 40 -18.85 5.34 5.18
C SER A 40 -18.26 5.82 6.51
N ASP A 41 -17.00 5.49 6.76
CA ASP A 41 -16.23 6.06 7.87
C ASP A 41 -15.46 7.35 7.48
N LEU A 42 -15.57 7.81 6.23
CA LEU A 42 -15.00 9.08 5.79
C LEU A 42 -15.51 10.24 6.66
N GLY A 43 -14.61 11.16 6.97
CA GLY A 43 -14.83 12.29 7.86
C GLY A 43 -14.64 11.97 9.34
N LYS A 44 -14.48 10.70 9.76
CA LYS A 44 -14.16 10.36 11.16
C LYS A 44 -12.71 10.70 11.50
N THR A 45 -12.49 11.22 12.71
CA THR A 45 -11.15 11.47 13.25
C THR A 45 -10.67 10.25 14.03
N TYR A 46 -9.44 9.83 13.75
CA TYR A 46 -8.78 8.72 14.42
C TYR A 46 -7.61 9.26 15.24
N THR A 47 -7.70 9.15 16.56
CA THR A 47 -6.61 9.54 17.46
C THR A 47 -5.51 8.49 17.42
N ILE A 48 -4.26 8.96 17.29
CA ILE A 48 -3.05 8.16 17.35
C ILE A 48 -2.38 8.45 18.70
N SER A 49 -2.25 7.44 19.53
CA SER A 49 -1.63 7.52 20.86
C SER A 49 -0.46 6.56 20.99
N LYS A 50 0.46 6.81 21.92
CA LYS A 50 1.46 5.82 22.32
C LYS A 50 0.76 4.56 22.84
N ALA A 51 1.20 3.40 22.38
CA ALA A 51 0.66 2.11 22.82
C ALA A 51 0.88 1.89 24.33
N GLU A 52 2.01 2.39 24.83
CA GLU A 52 2.38 2.47 26.24
C GLU A 52 1.94 3.82 26.81
N GLY A 53 1.14 3.80 27.88
CA GLY A 53 0.68 5.00 28.58
C GLY A 53 -0.51 5.73 27.92
N GLY A 54 -0.77 5.53 26.62
CA GLY A 54 -1.96 6.08 25.95
C GLY A 54 -1.90 7.58 25.64
N THR A 55 -0.76 8.23 25.86
CA THR A 55 -0.55 9.65 25.56
C THR A 55 -0.84 9.92 24.08
N SER A 56 -1.70 10.90 23.80
CA SER A 56 -2.01 11.33 22.42
C SER A 56 -0.76 11.88 21.74
N ILE A 57 -0.52 11.43 20.51
CA ILE A 57 0.54 11.92 19.61
C ILE A 57 -0.08 12.89 18.61
N GLY A 58 -1.25 12.55 18.08
CA GLY A 58 -1.98 13.36 17.13
C GLY A 58 -3.25 12.67 16.63
N SER A 59 -3.72 13.06 15.45
CA SER A 59 -4.86 12.43 14.80
C SER A 59 -4.78 12.49 13.28
N VAL A 60 -5.47 11.55 12.64
CA VAL A 60 -5.65 11.50 11.20
C VAL A 60 -7.14 11.47 10.86
N ARG A 61 -7.53 12.11 9.76
CA ARG A 61 -8.89 12.12 9.24
C ARG A 61 -8.87 11.98 7.73
N PHE A 62 -9.51 10.93 7.24
CA PHE A 62 -9.71 10.68 5.82
C PHE A 62 -11.03 11.35 5.41
N VAL A 63 -10.96 12.42 4.63
CA VAL A 63 -12.09 13.33 4.41
C VAL A 63 -12.99 12.85 3.28
N GLU A 64 -12.38 12.53 2.14
CA GLU A 64 -13.08 12.12 0.93
C GLU A 64 -12.18 11.28 0.03
N THR A 65 -12.79 10.50 -0.87
CA THR A 65 -12.13 9.72 -1.91
C THR A 65 -12.74 10.06 -3.26
N VAL A 66 -11.90 10.24 -4.27
CA VAL A 66 -12.34 10.48 -5.65
C VAL A 66 -11.55 9.60 -6.62
N GLU A 67 -12.20 9.14 -7.68
CA GLU A 67 -11.49 8.49 -8.78
C GLU A 67 -10.65 9.53 -9.54
N ILE A 68 -9.39 9.19 -9.80
CA ILE A 68 -8.47 10.05 -10.56
C ILE A 68 -8.86 9.96 -12.04
N PRO A 69 -9.17 11.08 -12.71
CA PRO A 69 -9.45 11.05 -14.15
C PRO A 69 -8.26 10.47 -14.93
N SER A 70 -8.53 9.67 -15.95
CA SER A 70 -7.46 9.02 -16.73
C SER A 70 -6.51 10.02 -17.40
N GLU A 71 -6.99 11.21 -17.74
CA GLU A 71 -6.16 12.30 -18.28
C GLU A 71 -5.16 12.88 -17.27
N CYS A 72 -5.36 12.60 -15.98
CA CYS A 72 -4.43 12.99 -14.92
C CYS A 72 -3.34 11.95 -14.65
N LEU A 73 -3.42 10.77 -15.27
CA LEU A 73 -2.46 9.69 -15.09
C LEU A 73 -1.45 9.70 -16.24
N GLN A 74 -0.16 9.70 -15.93
CA GLN A 74 0.89 9.55 -16.95
C GLN A 74 0.85 8.14 -17.56
N ASP A 75 0.58 7.15 -16.71
CA ASP A 75 0.39 5.76 -17.11
C ASP A 75 -1.08 5.35 -16.88
N PRO A 76 -1.79 4.85 -17.90
CA PRO A 76 -3.16 4.41 -17.71
C PRO A 76 -3.21 3.24 -16.72
N ALA A 77 -4.15 3.31 -15.78
CA ALA A 77 -4.37 2.25 -14.81
C ALA A 77 -4.60 0.89 -15.51
N PRO A 78 -3.81 -0.17 -15.23
CA PRO A 78 -4.08 -1.51 -15.72
C PRO A 78 -5.52 -1.97 -15.53
N ALA A 79 -6.00 -2.79 -16.45
CA ALA A 79 -7.36 -3.31 -16.43
C ALA A 79 -7.67 -4.03 -15.09
N GLY A 80 -8.80 -3.68 -14.48
CA GLY A 80 -9.22 -4.23 -13.19
C GLY A 80 -8.65 -3.49 -11.96
N THR A 81 -7.78 -2.49 -12.16
CA THR A 81 -7.29 -1.59 -11.11
C THR A 81 -8.07 -0.28 -11.09
N GLN A 82 -7.98 0.48 -10.00
CA GLN A 82 -8.61 1.79 -9.85
C GLN A 82 -7.63 2.79 -9.25
N SER A 83 -7.47 3.96 -9.88
CA SER A 83 -6.67 5.06 -9.34
C SER A 83 -7.55 5.99 -8.52
N ILE A 84 -7.20 6.20 -7.25
CA ILE A 84 -8.00 6.92 -6.27
C ILE A 84 -7.12 8.03 -5.65
N ALA A 85 -7.66 9.23 -5.57
CA ALA A 85 -7.11 10.29 -4.73
C ALA A 85 -7.89 10.33 -3.41
N VAL A 86 -7.17 10.33 -2.30
CA VAL A 86 -7.72 10.35 -0.94
C VAL A 86 -7.32 11.65 -0.28
N ARG A 87 -8.30 12.46 0.13
CA ARG A 87 -8.02 13.69 0.87
C ARG A 87 -7.86 13.38 2.35
N VAL A 88 -6.74 13.82 2.92
CA VAL A 88 -6.38 13.51 4.30
C VAL A 88 -6.03 14.79 5.04
N GLU A 89 -6.40 14.82 6.32
CA GLU A 89 -5.98 15.81 7.31
C GLU A 89 -5.20 15.10 8.41
N VAL A 90 -4.00 15.58 8.72
CA VAL A 90 -3.15 15.09 9.80
C VAL A 90 -2.92 16.23 10.79
N VAL A 91 -3.12 15.96 12.07
CA VAL A 91 -2.80 16.85 13.19
C VAL A 91 -1.76 16.16 14.04
N ASN A 92 -0.60 16.78 14.22
CA ASN A 92 0.46 16.32 15.11
C ASN A 92 0.51 17.25 16.33
N ASP A 93 0.16 16.72 17.50
CA ASP A 93 0.09 17.45 18.76
C ASP A 93 1.35 17.21 19.63
N SER A 94 2.36 16.53 19.08
CA SER A 94 3.55 16.09 19.80
C SER A 94 4.85 16.53 19.13
N ALA A 95 5.97 16.27 19.81
CA ALA A 95 7.31 16.40 19.24
C ALA A 95 7.77 15.15 18.48
N LEU A 96 6.93 14.11 18.39
CA LEU A 96 7.20 12.93 17.57
C LEU A 96 6.63 13.16 16.17
N GLU A 97 7.32 12.68 15.14
CA GLU A 97 6.84 12.75 13.78
C GLU A 97 5.78 11.66 13.53
N ILE A 98 4.69 12.00 12.84
CA ILE A 98 3.69 11.04 12.36
C ILE A 98 3.91 10.87 10.87
N SER A 99 4.06 9.63 10.41
CA SER A 99 4.26 9.34 9.01
C SER A 99 3.13 9.86 8.15
N ARG A 100 3.47 10.43 7.00
CA ARG A 100 2.50 10.77 5.97
C ARG A 100 1.84 9.48 5.46
N PRO A 101 0.50 9.40 5.35
CA PRO A 101 -0.14 8.31 4.61
C PRO A 101 0.35 8.31 3.16
N GLY A 102 0.87 7.17 2.71
CA GLY A 102 1.42 6.93 1.38
C GLY A 102 1.20 5.47 0.98
N SER A 103 1.56 5.08 -0.25
CA SER A 103 1.35 3.70 -0.73
C SER A 103 2.09 2.63 0.08
N ASP A 104 3.17 3.01 0.76
CA ASP A 104 3.96 2.19 1.67
C ASP A 104 3.23 1.88 3.00
N LEU A 105 2.34 2.76 3.43
CA LEU A 105 1.60 2.65 4.70
C LEU A 105 0.09 2.50 4.53
N LEU A 106 -0.37 2.52 3.28
CA LEU A 106 -1.77 2.34 2.90
C LEU A 106 -1.96 0.98 2.25
N GLN A 107 -3.06 0.36 2.62
CA GLN A 107 -3.61 -0.82 1.95
C GLN A 107 -5.10 -0.56 1.69
N VAL A 108 -5.66 -1.38 0.83
CA VAL A 108 -7.11 -1.41 0.58
C VAL A 108 -7.65 -2.77 0.92
N ASN A 109 -8.87 -2.82 1.44
CA ASN A 109 -9.60 -4.09 1.54
C ASN A 109 -10.52 -4.27 0.34
N ASP A 110 -10.58 -5.47 -0.21
CA ASP A 110 -11.61 -5.84 -1.19
C ASP A 110 -12.97 -6.10 -0.50
N SER A 111 -13.99 -6.47 -1.29
CA SER A 111 -15.32 -6.79 -0.78
C SER A 111 -15.36 -8.05 0.11
N GLY A 112 -14.33 -8.90 0.06
CA GLY A 112 -14.13 -10.05 0.95
C GLY A 112 -13.43 -9.69 2.25
N GLY A 113 -12.94 -8.45 2.39
CA GLY A 113 -12.21 -7.98 3.57
C GLY A 113 -10.70 -8.31 3.53
N PHE A 114 -10.16 -8.77 2.40
CA PHE A 114 -8.73 -9.06 2.27
C PHE A 114 -7.96 -7.78 1.95
N SER A 115 -6.90 -7.53 2.70
CA SER A 115 -6.02 -6.39 2.49
C SER A 115 -5.07 -6.62 1.32
N GLN A 116 -4.94 -5.61 0.47
CA GLN A 116 -4.07 -5.59 -0.70
C GLN A 116 -3.21 -4.34 -0.68
N THR A 117 -1.95 -4.49 -1.05
CA THR A 117 -1.00 -3.39 -1.21
C THR A 117 -1.45 -2.49 -2.36
N VAL A 118 -1.30 -1.18 -2.18
CA VAL A 118 -1.55 -0.21 -3.24
C VAL A 118 -0.23 0.31 -3.80
N GLU A 119 -0.27 0.82 -5.03
CA GLU A 119 0.87 1.49 -5.65
C GLU A 119 0.62 3.00 -5.70
N GLU A 120 1.65 3.82 -5.85
CA GLU A 120 1.48 5.26 -6.09
C GLU A 120 1.42 5.52 -7.61
N PRO A 121 0.30 6.01 -8.16
CA PRO A 121 0.21 6.29 -9.57
C PRO A 121 0.99 7.56 -9.94
N LEU A 122 1.53 7.61 -11.15
CA LEU A 122 2.20 8.80 -11.67
C LEU A 122 1.15 9.84 -12.12
N ILE A 123 1.05 10.94 -11.37
CA ILE A 123 0.13 12.04 -11.68
C ILE A 123 0.79 13.08 -12.58
N ASP A 124 0.10 13.47 -13.64
CA ASP A 124 0.50 14.57 -14.52
C ASP A 124 0.61 15.89 -13.74
N MET A 125 1.59 16.73 -14.09
CA MET A 125 1.84 17.99 -13.40
C MET A 125 0.64 18.93 -13.43
N ASP A 126 -0.14 18.94 -14.52
CA ASP A 126 -1.31 19.83 -14.66
C ASP A 126 -2.40 19.49 -13.64
N CYS A 127 -2.54 18.20 -13.30
CA CYS A 127 -3.52 17.74 -12.33
C CYS A 127 -3.11 17.93 -10.87
N ARG A 128 -1.81 18.13 -10.57
CA ARG A 128 -1.35 18.41 -9.20
C ARG A 128 -1.94 19.69 -8.62
N SER A 129 -2.30 20.65 -9.46
CA SER A 129 -2.99 21.88 -9.04
C SER A 129 -4.40 21.62 -8.46
N ARG A 130 -5.09 20.60 -9.00
CA ARG A 130 -6.42 20.15 -8.54
C ARG A 130 -6.32 19.28 -7.29
N PHE A 131 -5.21 18.57 -7.15
CA PHE A 131 -4.93 17.65 -6.06
C PHE A 131 -3.61 18.00 -5.38
N PRO A 132 -3.55 19.07 -4.55
CA PRO A 132 -2.33 19.42 -3.84
C PRO A 132 -1.93 18.26 -2.92
N GLU A 133 -0.75 17.70 -3.15
CA GLU A 133 -0.24 16.53 -2.44
C GLU A 133 -0.13 16.82 -0.93
N LEU A 134 -0.42 15.82 -0.11
CA LEU A 134 -0.28 15.92 1.33
C LEU A 134 1.19 16.17 1.70
N ALA A 135 1.45 17.29 2.38
CA ALA A 135 2.73 17.55 3.00
C ALA A 135 2.90 16.75 4.31
N VAL A 136 4.13 16.56 4.76
CA VAL A 136 4.40 16.04 6.11
C VAL A 136 3.89 17.05 7.14
N ALA A 137 3.19 16.56 8.17
CA ALA A 137 2.71 17.42 9.25
C ALA A 137 3.90 17.86 10.13
N PRO A 138 4.10 19.17 10.36
CA PRO A 138 5.17 19.64 11.23
C PRO A 138 4.95 19.19 12.69
N THR A 139 6.04 19.20 13.47
CA THR A 139 6.11 18.79 14.87
C THR A 139 6.22 20.01 15.81
N PRO A 140 5.15 20.44 16.50
CA PRO A 140 3.74 20.13 16.28
C PRO A 140 3.12 20.96 15.14
N GLY A 141 1.97 20.53 14.63
CA GLY A 141 1.19 21.28 13.66
C GLY A 141 0.26 20.42 12.78
N LYS A 142 -0.14 20.95 11.63
CA LYS A 142 -1.20 20.35 10.80
C LYS A 142 -0.78 20.32 9.33
N ALA A 143 -1.15 19.26 8.64
CA ALA A 143 -1.08 19.15 7.19
C ALA A 143 -2.41 18.63 6.63
N ALA A 144 -2.74 19.08 5.43
CA ALA A 144 -3.87 18.56 4.68
C ALA A 144 -3.53 18.54 3.20
N GLY A 145 -4.02 17.54 2.48
CA GLY A 145 -3.77 17.38 1.07
C GLY A 145 -4.26 16.03 0.56
N TRP A 146 -3.84 15.69 -0.65
CA TRP A 146 -4.22 14.47 -1.33
C TRP A 146 -3.10 13.44 -1.30
N VAL A 147 -3.48 12.18 -1.14
CA VAL A 147 -2.62 11.01 -1.32
C VAL A 147 -3.17 10.23 -2.49
N PHE A 148 -2.30 9.78 -3.38
CA PHE A 148 -2.68 9.05 -4.57
C PHE A 148 -2.37 7.57 -4.39
N ILE A 149 -3.34 6.71 -4.70
CA ILE A 149 -3.16 5.27 -4.63
C ILE A 149 -3.76 4.62 -5.87
N GLN A 150 -3.12 3.56 -6.32
CA GLN A 150 -3.61 2.67 -7.34
C GLN A 150 -3.98 1.35 -6.67
N SER A 151 -5.28 1.14 -6.55
CA SER A 151 -5.86 -0.05 -5.96
C SER A 151 -5.83 -1.20 -6.97
N PRO A 152 -5.35 -2.40 -6.59
CA PRO A 152 -5.40 -3.60 -7.44
C PRO A 152 -6.84 -4.12 -7.65
N VAL A 153 -7.82 -3.55 -6.94
CA VAL A 153 -9.25 -3.86 -7.08
C VAL A 153 -10.06 -2.61 -7.39
N THR A 154 -11.16 -2.80 -8.12
CA THR A 154 -12.17 -1.74 -8.31
C THR A 154 -13.08 -1.66 -7.09
N ASN A 155 -13.44 -0.45 -6.66
CA ASN A 155 -14.32 -0.19 -5.52
C ASN A 155 -13.87 -0.89 -4.22
N PRO A 156 -12.69 -0.55 -3.69
CA PRO A 156 -12.24 -1.10 -2.41
C PRO A 156 -13.27 -0.80 -1.30
N SER A 157 -13.47 -1.76 -0.39
CA SER A 157 -14.44 -1.66 0.71
C SER A 157 -13.91 -0.88 1.90
N ALA A 158 -12.58 -0.77 2.05
CA ALA A 158 -11.94 0.04 3.08
C ALA A 158 -10.53 0.49 2.69
N LEU A 159 -10.07 1.57 3.32
CA LEU A 159 -8.65 1.93 3.44
C LEU A 159 -8.12 1.42 4.78
N VAL A 160 -6.90 0.91 4.78
CA VAL A 160 -6.17 0.53 5.99
C VAL A 160 -4.89 1.35 6.02
N TYR A 161 -4.72 2.16 7.06
CA TYR A 161 -3.53 2.99 7.27
C TYR A 161 -2.79 2.55 8.52
N THR A 162 -1.49 2.31 8.38
CA THR A 162 -0.59 1.94 9.48
C THR A 162 0.27 3.14 9.87
N PRO A 163 -0.10 3.93 10.90
CA PRO A 163 0.70 5.07 11.32
C PRO A 163 2.05 4.61 11.90
N LEU A 164 3.13 5.11 11.32
CA LEU A 164 4.46 5.02 11.88
C LEU A 164 4.77 6.32 12.62
N VAL A 165 5.39 6.18 13.80
CA VAL A 165 5.78 7.33 14.63
C VAL A 165 7.21 7.13 15.07
N TRP A 166 8.03 8.18 14.94
CA TRP A 166 9.43 8.18 15.35
C TRP A 166 9.81 9.51 16.00
N ALA A 167 10.94 9.52 16.72
CA ALA A 167 11.51 10.73 17.28
C ALA A 167 12.25 11.54 16.20
N GLU A 168 12.30 12.87 16.33
CA GLU A 168 13.00 13.74 15.35
C GLU A 168 14.49 13.42 15.18
N ASP A 169 15.12 12.81 16.19
CA ASP A 169 16.52 12.38 16.15
C ASP A 169 16.71 10.96 15.61
N ALA A 170 15.64 10.32 15.13
CA ALA A 170 15.73 9.04 14.47
C ALA A 170 16.59 9.17 13.20
N SER A 171 17.71 8.47 13.18
CA SER A 171 18.56 8.32 12.00
C SER A 171 18.32 6.96 11.36
N ILE A 172 18.82 6.75 10.15
CA ILE A 172 18.74 5.43 9.49
C ILE A 172 19.43 4.33 10.31
N ASP A 173 20.42 4.71 11.13
CA ASP A 173 21.16 3.81 12.02
C ASP A 173 20.47 3.63 13.38
N ASN A 174 19.46 4.45 13.69
CA ASN A 174 18.76 4.46 14.97
C ASN A 174 17.30 4.89 14.83
N LEU A 175 16.52 4.08 14.11
CA LEU A 175 15.08 4.32 13.93
C LEU A 175 14.33 3.84 15.18
N ASP A 176 14.09 4.72 16.15
CA ASP A 176 13.26 4.40 17.32
C ASP A 176 11.77 4.53 16.98
N VAL A 177 11.18 3.43 16.52
CA VAL A 177 9.76 3.37 16.15
C VAL A 177 8.90 3.26 17.41
N VAL A 178 8.11 4.30 17.65
CA VAL A 178 7.17 4.36 18.77
C VAL A 178 5.91 3.56 18.41
N ARG A 179 5.64 2.49 19.17
CA ARG A 179 4.40 1.71 19.01
C ARG A 179 3.17 2.58 19.27
N THR A 180 2.19 2.51 18.39
CA THR A 180 0.96 3.32 18.45
C THR A 180 -0.30 2.50 18.70
N LYS A 181 -1.35 3.19 19.15
CA LYS A 181 -2.73 2.72 19.19
C LYS A 181 -3.64 3.74 18.48
N PRO A 182 -4.52 3.30 17.57
CA PRO A 182 -4.58 1.95 17.02
C PRO A 182 -3.33 1.63 16.18
N THR A 183 -3.01 0.34 16.02
CA THR A 183 -1.94 -0.08 15.11
C THR A 183 -2.33 0.13 13.65
N ASN A 184 -3.60 -0.10 13.33
CA ASN A 184 -4.18 0.14 12.01
C ASN A 184 -5.42 1.01 12.14
N VAL A 185 -5.54 2.02 11.29
CA VAL A 185 -6.75 2.81 11.08
C VAL A 185 -7.49 2.21 9.89
N VAL A 186 -8.69 1.67 10.13
CA VAL A 186 -9.56 1.14 9.07
C VAL A 186 -10.68 2.13 8.79
N VAL A 187 -10.81 2.54 7.53
CA VAL A 187 -11.80 3.49 7.05
C VAL A 187 -12.68 2.80 6.02
N ARG A 188 -13.93 2.48 6.37
CA ARG A 188 -14.88 1.92 5.40
C ARG A 188 -15.21 2.92 4.30
N LEU A 189 -15.10 2.45 3.07
CA LEU A 189 -15.42 3.19 1.86
C LEU A 189 -16.77 2.76 1.31
N LEU A 190 -17.44 3.70 0.67
CA LEU A 190 -18.52 3.41 -0.25
C LEU A 190 -17.95 3.21 -1.66
N PRO A 191 -18.69 2.57 -2.58
CA PRO A 191 -18.30 2.55 -3.99
C PRO A 191 -17.95 3.96 -4.46
N ILE A 192 -16.78 4.08 -5.06
CA ILE A 192 -16.24 5.39 -5.43
C ILE A 192 -16.91 5.77 -6.75
N ALA A 193 -17.73 6.81 -6.70
CA ALA A 193 -18.33 7.35 -7.92
C ALA A 193 -17.22 7.92 -8.81
N PRO A 194 -17.34 7.79 -10.15
CA PRO A 194 -16.45 8.48 -11.07
C PRO A 194 -16.50 9.98 -10.78
N ALA A 195 -15.34 10.64 -10.81
CA ALA A 195 -15.30 12.09 -10.68
C ALA A 195 -16.25 12.69 -11.73
N ALA A 196 -17.25 13.45 -11.28
CA ALA A 196 -18.18 14.09 -12.19
C ALA A 196 -17.36 14.96 -13.15
N GLN A 197 -17.29 14.56 -14.41
CA GLN A 197 -16.57 15.31 -15.42
C GLN A 197 -17.29 16.64 -15.57
N THR A 198 -16.69 17.73 -15.08
CA THR A 198 -17.13 19.08 -15.41
C THR A 198 -16.96 19.20 -16.91
N THR A 199 -18.06 19.07 -17.65
CA THR A 199 -18.06 19.14 -19.11
C THR A 199 -17.63 20.55 -19.48
N ALA A 200 -16.33 20.74 -19.74
CA ALA A 200 -15.85 21.98 -20.33
C ALA A 200 -16.56 22.11 -21.69
N THR A 201 -17.30 23.20 -21.86
CA THR A 201 -17.93 23.50 -23.15
C THR A 201 -16.81 23.57 -24.19
N PRO A 202 -16.85 22.76 -25.27
CA PRO A 202 -15.80 22.77 -26.25
C PRO A 202 -15.75 24.14 -26.92
N THR A 203 -14.68 24.91 -26.66
CA THR A 203 -14.34 26.04 -27.51
C THR A 203 -13.84 25.47 -28.81
N THR A 204 -14.64 25.59 -29.87
CA THR A 204 -14.26 25.23 -31.24
C THR A 204 -13.00 26.00 -31.62
N SER A 205 -11.85 25.33 -31.59
CA SER A 205 -10.61 25.82 -32.17
C SER A 205 -10.63 25.47 -33.65
N GLU A 206 -10.62 26.50 -34.49
CA GLU A 206 -10.55 26.40 -35.95
C GLU A 206 -9.16 25.86 -36.35
N ASP A 207 -9.17 24.81 -37.17
CA ASP A 207 -8.00 24.01 -37.58
C ASP A 207 -7.28 24.66 -38.79
N PRO A 208 -5.95 24.89 -38.76
CA PRO A 208 -5.19 25.20 -39.96
C PRO A 208 -4.73 23.91 -40.69
N ALA A 209 -5.14 23.81 -41.95
CA ALA A 209 -4.91 22.67 -42.84
C ALA A 209 -3.43 22.23 -42.97
N PRO A 210 -3.14 20.91 -42.99
CA PRO A 210 -1.79 20.40 -43.27
C PRO A 210 -1.53 20.23 -44.78
N THR A 211 -0.39 20.76 -45.24
CA THR A 211 0.16 20.51 -46.58
C THR A 211 0.92 19.18 -46.57
N THR A 212 0.59 18.28 -47.51
CA THR A 212 1.26 16.99 -47.71
C THR A 212 2.51 17.15 -48.57
N GLU A 213 3.68 16.79 -48.03
CA GLU A 213 4.93 16.60 -48.79
C GLU A 213 5.30 15.11 -48.79
N VAL A 214 5.49 14.55 -49.98
CA VAL A 214 5.79 13.14 -50.21
C VAL A 214 7.31 12.98 -50.36
N GLU A 215 7.95 12.40 -49.35
CA GLU A 215 9.38 12.02 -49.39
C GLU A 215 9.55 10.59 -49.95
N PRO A 216 10.55 10.32 -50.83
CA PRO A 216 10.77 8.99 -51.39
C PRO A 216 11.47 8.03 -50.40
N PRO A 217 11.24 6.70 -50.51
CA PRO A 217 11.76 5.73 -49.55
C PRO A 217 13.28 5.54 -49.65
N PRO A 218 14.02 5.48 -48.53
CA PRO A 218 15.44 5.15 -48.52
C PRO A 218 15.70 3.65 -48.77
N PRO A 219 16.90 3.29 -49.28
CA PRO A 219 17.23 1.90 -49.62
C PRO A 219 17.41 1.02 -48.38
N THR A 220 16.75 -0.14 -48.39
CA THR A 220 16.84 -1.21 -47.40
C THR A 220 18.29 -1.69 -47.23
N ARG A 221 18.89 -1.42 -46.07
CA ARG A 221 20.13 -2.07 -45.62
C ARG A 221 19.81 -3.36 -44.87
N ALA A 222 20.54 -4.42 -45.20
CA ALA A 222 20.45 -5.72 -44.53
C ALA A 222 20.75 -5.60 -43.02
N PRO A 223 20.10 -6.40 -42.15
CA PRO A 223 20.34 -6.37 -40.72
C PRO A 223 21.75 -6.87 -40.40
N VAL A 224 22.57 -6.00 -39.82
CA VAL A 224 23.82 -6.38 -39.17
C VAL A 224 23.44 -7.03 -37.84
N THR A 225 23.62 -8.35 -37.73
CA THR A 225 23.56 -9.06 -36.45
C THR A 225 24.80 -8.71 -35.63
N THR A 226 24.74 -7.57 -34.92
CA THR A 226 25.66 -7.26 -33.83
C THR A 226 25.29 -8.15 -32.65
N ARG A 227 26.21 -9.01 -32.22
CA ARG A 227 26.06 -9.83 -31.02
C ARG A 227 26.05 -8.90 -29.81
N THR A 228 24.87 -8.60 -29.27
CA THR A 228 24.72 -7.80 -28.04
C THR A 228 25.54 -8.45 -26.92
N ALA A 229 26.48 -7.69 -26.36
CA ALA A 229 27.22 -8.13 -25.19
C ALA A 229 26.25 -8.46 -24.05
N ALA A 230 26.54 -9.50 -23.26
CA ALA A 230 25.74 -9.83 -22.10
C ALA A 230 25.63 -8.60 -21.18
N PRO A 231 24.44 -8.29 -20.63
CA PRO A 231 24.29 -7.17 -19.71
C PRO A 231 25.19 -7.36 -18.49
N ALA A 232 25.83 -6.27 -18.06
CA ALA A 232 26.66 -6.29 -16.87
C ALA A 232 25.82 -6.71 -15.64
N ALA A 233 26.44 -7.47 -14.73
CA ALA A 233 25.81 -7.82 -13.46
C ALA A 233 25.48 -6.53 -12.67
N PRO A 234 24.34 -6.49 -11.95
CA PRO A 234 23.96 -5.33 -11.15
C PRO A 234 24.95 -5.11 -9.99
N ILE A 235 25.06 -3.85 -9.56
CA ILE A 235 25.95 -3.40 -8.50
C ILE A 235 25.10 -2.66 -7.46
N ALA A 236 25.29 -2.93 -6.17
CA ALA A 236 24.61 -2.21 -5.10
C ALA A 236 24.82 -0.69 -5.21
N GLY A 237 23.76 0.08 -4.95
CA GLY A 237 23.69 1.53 -5.11
C GLY A 237 23.47 2.02 -6.54
N ALA A 238 23.64 1.18 -7.56
CA ALA A 238 23.41 1.58 -8.95
C ALA A 238 21.91 1.71 -9.25
N PRO A 239 21.51 2.59 -10.19
CA PRO A 239 20.12 2.70 -10.63
C PRO A 239 19.57 1.36 -11.14
N CYS A 240 18.29 1.12 -10.89
CA CYS A 240 17.63 -0.11 -11.29
C CYS A 240 16.19 0.12 -11.75
N SER A 241 15.65 -0.84 -12.51
CA SER A 241 14.26 -0.86 -12.95
C SER A 241 13.87 -2.26 -13.46
N PRO A 242 12.61 -2.71 -13.27
CA PRO A 242 11.57 -2.08 -12.42
C PRO A 242 11.79 -2.31 -10.91
N VAL A 243 10.99 -1.65 -10.06
CA VAL A 243 10.95 -1.91 -8.60
C VAL A 243 10.62 -3.38 -8.32
N ASN A 244 11.08 -3.91 -7.18
CA ASN A 244 10.90 -5.31 -6.76
C ASN A 244 11.55 -6.34 -7.69
N LYS A 245 12.42 -5.90 -8.62
CA LYS A 245 13.25 -6.80 -9.40
C LYS A 245 14.35 -7.40 -8.53
N TRP A 246 14.52 -8.71 -8.62
CA TRP A 246 15.58 -9.46 -7.97
C TRP A 246 16.72 -9.74 -8.94
N ALA A 247 17.96 -9.69 -8.46
CA ALA A 247 19.11 -10.10 -9.23
C ALA A 247 20.27 -10.53 -8.33
N LYS A 248 21.33 -11.07 -8.93
CA LYS A 248 22.59 -11.34 -8.23
C LYS A 248 23.70 -10.51 -8.83
N ASP A 249 24.57 -9.97 -7.99
CA ASP A 249 25.77 -9.30 -8.44
C ASP A 249 26.83 -10.31 -8.94
N SER A 250 28.01 -9.82 -9.31
CA SER A 250 29.10 -10.68 -9.77
C SER A 250 29.70 -11.60 -8.69
N ALA A 251 29.45 -11.32 -7.40
CA ALA A 251 29.86 -12.16 -6.28
C ALA A 251 28.80 -13.20 -5.89
N GLY A 252 27.60 -13.12 -6.48
CA GLY A 252 26.46 -13.98 -6.15
C GLY A 252 25.60 -13.46 -5.01
N GLN A 253 25.87 -12.24 -4.51
CA GLN A 253 25.06 -11.58 -3.48
C GLN A 253 23.68 -11.23 -4.04
N GLN A 254 22.64 -11.47 -3.25
CA GLN A 254 21.27 -11.17 -3.63
C GLN A 254 21.03 -9.66 -3.53
N LEU A 255 20.54 -9.07 -4.62
CA LEU A 255 20.13 -7.67 -4.70
C LEU A 255 18.63 -7.57 -5.00
N LEU A 256 18.01 -6.53 -4.46
CA LEU A 256 16.62 -6.10 -4.71
C LEU A 256 16.64 -4.68 -5.29
N CYS A 257 15.81 -4.41 -6.29
CA CYS A 257 15.59 -3.05 -6.78
C CYS A 257 14.53 -2.34 -5.93
N ALA A 258 14.91 -1.38 -5.09
CA ALA A 258 14.00 -0.71 -4.16
C ALA A 258 14.36 0.78 -3.95
N TYR A 259 13.50 1.51 -3.26
CA TYR A 259 13.79 2.88 -2.81
C TYR A 259 14.71 2.83 -1.58
N ALA A 260 15.94 3.30 -1.74
CA ALA A 260 16.98 3.23 -0.71
C ALA A 260 17.21 4.61 -0.06
N GLY A 261 16.23 5.10 0.70
CA GLY A 261 16.32 6.39 1.39
C GLY A 261 16.28 7.62 0.46
N GLY A 262 15.66 7.50 -0.72
CA GLY A 262 15.49 8.62 -1.65
C GLY A 262 14.52 8.28 -2.79
N PRO A 263 14.17 9.25 -3.65
CA PRO A 263 13.11 9.11 -4.66
C PRO A 263 13.52 8.31 -5.92
N THR A 264 14.69 7.69 -5.92
CA THR A 264 15.22 6.96 -7.08
C THR A 264 15.48 5.51 -6.72
N LEU A 265 15.05 4.60 -7.60
CA LEU A 265 15.27 3.16 -7.44
C LEU A 265 16.74 2.82 -7.58
N LYS A 266 17.24 2.04 -6.62
CA LYS A 266 18.61 1.55 -6.60
C LYS A 266 18.63 0.07 -6.24
N TRP A 267 19.65 -0.63 -6.73
CA TRP A 267 19.96 -1.96 -6.25
C TRP A 267 20.41 -1.88 -4.79
N VAL A 268 19.72 -2.57 -3.89
CA VAL A 268 20.10 -2.70 -2.49
C VAL A 268 20.46 -4.15 -2.17
N GLU A 269 21.37 -4.33 -1.22
CA GLU A 269 21.66 -5.65 -0.68
C GLU A 269 20.42 -6.19 0.02
N SER A 270 20.11 -7.46 -0.26
CA SER A 270 18.98 -8.16 0.35
C SER A 270 19.45 -9.45 1.01
N LEU A 271 18.66 -9.91 1.98
CA LEU A 271 18.71 -11.29 2.46
C LEU A 271 18.48 -12.28 1.31
N PRO A 272 18.92 -13.55 1.45
CA PRO A 272 18.72 -14.57 0.43
C PRO A 272 17.24 -14.83 0.12
N LEU A 273 16.89 -14.83 -1.16
CA LEU A 273 15.54 -15.14 -1.64
C LEU A 273 15.31 -16.65 -1.68
N ILE A 274 14.37 -17.15 -0.87
CA ILE A 274 14.05 -18.59 -0.76
C ILE A 274 12.89 -19.05 -1.68
N GLY A 275 12.50 -18.19 -2.62
CA GLY A 275 11.47 -18.45 -3.62
C GLY A 275 10.11 -17.87 -3.24
N ASN A 276 9.05 -18.47 -3.80
CA ASN A 276 7.69 -17.94 -3.65
C ASN A 276 6.97 -18.48 -2.41
N ARG A 277 6.26 -17.61 -1.69
CA ARG A 277 5.46 -17.94 -0.49
C ARG A 277 4.13 -17.19 -0.49
N ALA A 278 3.12 -17.74 0.18
CA ALA A 278 1.83 -17.06 0.33
C ALA A 278 1.86 -16.14 1.55
N VAL A 279 1.26 -14.95 1.44
CA VAL A 279 1.07 -14.07 2.60
C VAL A 279 0.26 -14.79 3.68
N GLY A 280 0.68 -14.68 4.94
CA GLY A 280 0.09 -15.36 6.09
C GLY A 280 0.46 -16.84 6.23
N SER A 281 1.18 -17.44 5.27
CA SER A 281 1.69 -18.80 5.46
C SER A 281 2.81 -18.83 6.50
N PRO A 282 2.98 -19.95 7.24
CA PRO A 282 4.02 -20.04 8.27
C PRO A 282 5.41 -19.93 7.67
N CYS A 283 6.33 -19.34 8.45
CA CYS A 283 7.74 -19.21 8.10
C CYS A 283 8.63 -19.58 9.30
N GLU A 284 9.85 -20.02 9.00
CA GLU A 284 10.86 -20.32 10.03
C GLU A 284 12.10 -19.47 9.76
N GLY A 285 12.47 -18.64 10.74
CA GLY A 285 13.69 -17.84 10.73
C GLY A 285 13.56 -16.46 10.07
N TYR A 286 14.30 -15.50 10.61
CA TYR A 286 14.30 -14.08 10.19
C TYR A 286 15.39 -13.76 9.14
N ASP A 287 16.19 -14.76 8.75
CA ASP A 287 17.39 -14.58 7.92
C ASP A 287 17.11 -14.70 6.40
N TYR A 288 15.84 -14.75 6.01
CA TYR A 288 15.41 -15.00 4.64
C TYR A 288 14.29 -14.06 4.20
N VAL A 289 14.23 -13.81 2.89
CA VAL A 289 13.12 -13.14 2.23
C VAL A 289 12.46 -14.10 1.24
N ALA A 290 11.17 -13.91 1.04
CA ALA A 290 10.42 -14.62 0.01
C ALA A 290 9.76 -13.62 -0.96
N GLN A 291 9.11 -14.14 -2.00
CA GLN A 291 8.30 -13.34 -2.90
C GLN A 291 6.87 -13.88 -2.94
N SER A 292 5.86 -13.03 -2.97
CA SER A 292 4.49 -13.48 -3.21
C SER A 292 4.33 -13.97 -4.66
N PRO A 293 3.26 -14.72 -4.99
CA PRO A 293 2.94 -15.02 -6.38
C PRO A 293 2.73 -13.78 -7.27
N SER A 294 2.37 -12.64 -6.66
CA SER A 294 2.22 -11.35 -7.34
C SER A 294 3.54 -10.58 -7.50
N GLY A 295 4.66 -11.10 -6.99
CA GLY A 295 5.97 -10.47 -7.12
C GLY A 295 6.35 -9.55 -5.95
N GLN A 296 5.52 -9.43 -4.91
CA GLN A 296 5.79 -8.59 -3.75
C GLN A 296 6.86 -9.22 -2.84
N PRO A 297 7.87 -8.47 -2.35
CA PRO A 297 8.81 -8.97 -1.35
C PRO A 297 8.07 -9.31 -0.04
N LEU A 298 8.48 -10.41 0.60
CA LEU A 298 7.92 -10.88 1.86
C LEU A 298 9.02 -11.06 2.90
N LEU A 299 8.73 -10.66 4.14
CA LEU A 299 9.55 -10.88 5.32
C LEU A 299 8.87 -11.90 6.24
N CYS A 300 9.68 -12.69 6.95
CA CYS A 300 9.17 -13.56 8.00
C CYS A 300 9.03 -12.75 9.29
N LEU A 301 7.80 -12.46 9.71
CA LEU A 301 7.48 -11.69 10.91
C LEU A 301 6.43 -12.46 11.73
N ASP A 302 6.67 -12.58 13.04
CA ASP A 302 5.79 -13.33 13.96
C ASP A 302 5.43 -14.73 13.42
N ASP A 303 6.44 -15.47 12.94
CA ASP A 303 6.33 -16.82 12.36
C ASP A 303 5.40 -16.92 11.13
N THR A 304 5.11 -15.79 10.47
CA THR A 304 4.31 -15.75 9.23
C THR A 304 4.95 -14.88 8.14
N TRP A 305 4.74 -15.25 6.88
CA TRP A 305 5.16 -14.41 5.74
C TRP A 305 4.27 -13.18 5.63
N GLN A 306 4.85 -12.00 5.78
CA GLN A 306 4.15 -10.73 5.67
C GLN A 306 4.76 -9.86 4.56
N PRO A 307 3.96 -8.95 3.96
CA PRO A 307 4.46 -7.92 3.05
C PRO A 307 5.69 -7.20 3.61
N GLY A 308 6.77 -7.18 2.83
CA GLY A 308 7.92 -6.34 3.10
C GLY A 308 7.64 -4.87 2.73
N PRO A 309 8.44 -3.94 3.27
CA PRO A 309 8.42 -2.53 2.86
C PRO A 309 8.84 -2.34 1.39
#